data_AF-A0A0D2XTX1-F1
#
_entry.id   AF-A0A0D2XTX1-F1
#
_cell.length_a   1.000
_cell.length_b   1.000
_cell.length_c   1.000
_cell.angle_alpha   90.00
_cell.angle_beta   90.00
_cell.angle_gamma   90.00
#
_symmetry.space_group_name_H-M   'P 1'
#
loop_
_entity.id
_entity.type
_entity.pdbx_description
1 polymer ?
#
loop_
_entity_poly.entity_id
_entity_poly.type
_entity_poly.pdbx_seq_one_letter_code
_entity_poly.pdbx_strand_id
1 'polypeptide(L)'
;MDSKRVLYDLPAPRFVRTVHSDNDLSVFIHDDAVPMFRPFGPGQMGFATFDRRDAVPVNNSHASPSISDDLPGCPPGGVTFCATDFVPGTQTPMRRTLIMDYCVAMSGDIVLALDSGEEKVIREGDITVQQGVNHM
;
A
#
# COMPACT_ATOMS: atom_id res chain seq x y z
N MET A 1 14.38 -27.52 -15.12
CA MET A 1 15.31 -26.36 -15.04
C MET A 1 14.69 -25.41 -14.04
N ASP A 2 15.29 -25.37 -12.86
CA ASP A 2 14.70 -24.85 -11.63
C ASP A 2 14.88 -23.33 -11.57
N SER A 3 13.95 -22.57 -12.15
CA SER A 3 13.96 -21.11 -11.99
C SER A 3 13.36 -20.77 -10.64
N LYS A 4 14.19 -20.80 -9.59
CA LYS A 4 13.92 -20.01 -8.40
C LYS A 4 13.83 -18.55 -8.86
N ARG A 5 12.62 -18.09 -9.18
CA ARG A 5 12.33 -16.66 -9.30
C ARG A 5 12.76 -16.07 -7.97
N VAL A 6 13.84 -15.32 -7.98
CA VAL A 6 14.26 -14.52 -6.83
C VAL A 6 13.07 -13.63 -6.52
N LEU A 7 12.34 -13.95 -5.44
CA LEU A 7 11.46 -12.97 -4.81
C LEU A 7 12.37 -11.79 -4.50
N TYR A 8 12.12 -10.65 -5.14
CA TYR A 8 12.89 -9.45 -4.87
C TYR A 8 12.75 -9.14 -3.38
N ASP A 9 13.88 -9.15 -2.69
CA ASP A 9 13.95 -9.03 -1.24
C ASP A 9 14.08 -7.55 -0.87
N LEU A 10 13.01 -6.80 -1.13
CA LEU A 10 12.90 -5.44 -0.61
C LEU A 10 12.73 -5.53 0.92
N PRO A 11 13.44 -4.70 1.70
CA PRO A 11 13.29 -4.70 3.14
C PRO A 11 11.87 -4.29 3.51
N ALA A 12 11.31 -4.93 4.54
CA ALA A 12 10.05 -4.53 5.12
C ALA A 12 10.09 -3.05 5.55
N PRO A 13 9.11 -2.22 5.15
CA PRO A 13 9.10 -0.80 5.52
C PRO A 13 9.01 -0.61 7.04
N ARG A 14 9.88 0.24 7.59
CA ARG A 14 9.76 0.71 8.97
C ARG A 14 8.56 1.65 9.08
N PHE A 15 7.62 1.32 9.98
CA PHE A 15 6.45 2.13 10.26
C PHE A 15 6.52 2.69 11.67
N VAL A 16 6.31 4.00 11.81
CA VAL A 16 6.31 4.69 13.10
C VAL A 16 4.94 5.32 13.31
N ARG A 17 4.30 5.04 14.45
CA ARG A 17 2.97 5.57 14.80
C ARG A 17 3.02 6.34 16.12
N THR A 18 2.33 7.48 16.14
CA THR A 18 2.18 8.34 17.32
C THR A 18 0.71 8.52 17.71
N VAL A 19 0.45 8.75 19.00
CA VAL A 19 -0.87 9.10 19.56
C VAL A 19 -0.72 10.07 20.74
N HIS A 20 -1.83 10.52 21.31
CA HIS A 20 -1.85 11.10 22.66
C HIS A 20 -2.10 9.99 23.68
N SER A 21 -1.34 10.00 24.77
CA SER A 21 -1.57 9.12 25.94
C SER A 21 -2.72 9.62 26.80
N ASP A 22 -3.14 8.83 27.79
CA ASP A 22 -4.20 9.22 28.75
C ASP A 22 -3.87 10.49 29.56
N ASN A 23 -2.59 10.89 29.60
CA ASN A 23 -2.11 12.12 30.24
C ASN A 23 -1.91 13.28 29.24
N ASP A 24 -2.48 13.19 28.04
CA ASP A 24 -2.41 14.20 26.97
C ASP A 24 -0.98 14.49 26.45
N LEU A 25 -0.07 13.53 26.62
CA LEU A 25 1.28 13.59 26.06
C LEU A 25 1.32 12.93 24.68
N SER A 26 1.98 13.56 23.71
CA SER A 26 2.29 12.94 22.41
C SER A 26 3.35 11.86 22.57
N VAL A 27 3.05 10.61 22.20
CA VAL A 27 3.90 9.43 22.41
C VAL A 27 3.97 8.54 21.16
N PHE A 28 5.04 7.77 21.04
CA PHE A 28 5.15 6.67 20.06
C PHE A 28 4.45 5.42 20.58
N ILE A 29 3.69 4.73 19.73
CA ILE A 29 3.04 3.44 20.04
C ILE A 29 3.42 2.32 19.07
N HIS A 30 4.14 2.63 17.99
CA HIS A 30 4.75 1.66 17.10
C HIS A 30 6.03 2.24 16.52
N ASP A 31 7.07 1.43 16.44
CA ASP A 31 8.34 1.75 15.79
C ASP A 31 9.05 0.44 15.41
N ASP A 32 8.60 -0.20 14.35
CA ASP A 32 9.18 -1.44 13.85
C ASP A 32 8.91 -1.61 12.35
N ALA A 33 9.57 -2.57 11.71
CA ALA A 33 9.24 -3.01 10.37
C ALA A 33 7.88 -3.72 10.34
N VAL A 34 7.08 -3.43 9.30
CA VAL A 34 5.84 -4.19 9.04
C VAL A 34 6.13 -5.21 7.94
N PRO A 35 6.11 -6.52 8.26
CA PRO A 35 6.37 -7.56 7.26
C PRO A 35 5.38 -7.51 6.10
N MET A 36 5.87 -7.78 4.90
CA MET A 36 5.02 -7.93 3.72
C MET A 36 4.32 -9.29 3.76
N PHE A 37 2.99 -9.31 3.72
CA PHE A 37 2.22 -10.50 3.44
C PHE A 37 2.51 -10.99 2.02
N ARG A 38 2.89 -12.27 1.89
CA ARG A 38 3.27 -12.91 0.62
C ARG A 38 2.85 -14.39 0.60
N PRO A 39 2.57 -14.96 -0.59
CA PRO A 39 2.34 -14.27 -1.86
C PRO A 39 0.94 -13.62 -1.88
N PHE A 40 0.84 -12.43 -2.46
CA PHE A 40 -0.43 -11.74 -2.68
C PHE A 40 -0.81 -11.73 -4.17
N GLY A 41 -2.04 -12.15 -4.46
CA GLY A 41 -2.60 -12.13 -5.82
C GLY A 41 -1.88 -13.03 -6.84
N PRO A 42 -2.32 -13.01 -8.11
CA PRO A 42 -1.78 -13.85 -9.17
C PRO A 42 -0.31 -13.52 -9.52
N GLY A 43 0.16 -12.32 -9.18
CA GLY A 43 1.54 -11.87 -9.41
C GLY A 43 2.56 -12.30 -8.35
N GLN A 44 2.16 -13.04 -7.31
CA GLN A 44 3.02 -13.35 -6.15
C GLN A 44 3.64 -12.09 -5.51
N MET A 45 2.84 -11.04 -5.44
CA MET A 45 3.22 -9.72 -4.93
C MET A 45 3.39 -9.74 -3.41
N GLY A 46 3.96 -8.67 -2.86
CA GLY A 46 3.94 -8.41 -1.42
C GLY A 46 2.92 -7.33 -1.10
N PHE A 47 2.32 -7.40 0.07
CA PHE A 47 1.40 -6.37 0.55
C PHE A 47 1.53 -6.14 2.06
N ALA A 48 1.49 -4.89 2.52
CA ALA A 48 1.43 -4.55 3.94
C ALA A 48 0.48 -3.37 4.18
N THR A 49 -0.37 -3.46 5.22
CA THR A 49 -1.26 -2.38 5.65
C THR A 49 -0.66 -1.68 6.87
N PHE A 50 -0.50 -0.36 6.80
CA PHE A 50 0.01 0.43 7.92
C PHE A 50 -1.11 1.11 8.73
N ASP A 51 -2.16 1.59 8.05
CA ASP A 51 -3.34 2.18 8.67
C ASP A 51 -4.59 1.93 7.83
N ARG A 52 -5.73 1.78 8.50
CA ARG A 52 -7.04 1.66 7.87
C ARG A 52 -8.06 2.37 8.74
N ARG A 53 -8.86 3.24 8.14
CA ARG A 53 -9.93 3.99 8.81
C ARG A 53 -11.21 3.85 8.02
N ASP A 54 -12.32 3.65 8.72
CA ASP A 54 -13.63 3.45 8.07
C ASP A 54 -14.29 4.76 7.64
N ALA A 55 -13.75 5.92 8.04
CA ALA A 55 -14.30 7.22 7.70
C ALA A 55 -13.22 8.30 7.55
N VAL A 56 -13.48 9.26 6.67
CA VAL A 56 -12.79 10.55 6.55
C VAL A 56 -13.85 11.66 6.70
N PRO A 57 -13.71 12.63 7.64
CA PRO A 57 -12.54 12.87 8.49
C PRO A 57 -12.32 11.81 9.58
N VAL A 58 -11.05 11.58 9.92
CA VAL A 58 -10.63 10.61 10.95
C VAL A 58 -10.78 11.23 12.34
N ASN A 59 -11.31 10.46 13.29
CA ASN A 59 -11.31 10.82 14.71
C ASN A 59 -10.02 10.32 15.39
N ASN A 60 -9.19 11.25 15.86
CA ASN A 60 -7.90 10.96 16.52
C ASN A 60 -7.98 10.90 18.05
N SER A 61 -9.17 11.06 18.64
CA SER A 61 -9.39 10.91 20.09
C SER A 61 -9.70 9.47 20.51
N HIS A 62 -9.93 8.57 19.55
CA HIS A 62 -10.18 7.15 19.81
C HIS A 62 -8.88 6.36 19.69
N ALA A 63 -8.86 5.16 20.28
CA ALA A 63 -7.74 4.24 20.15
C ALA A 63 -7.38 4.03 18.68
N SER A 64 -6.08 4.06 18.38
CA SER A 64 -5.60 3.76 17.04
C SER A 64 -5.94 2.32 16.66
N PRO A 65 -6.34 2.06 15.40
CA PRO A 65 -6.51 0.69 14.93
C PRO A 65 -5.16 -0.04 15.02
N SER A 66 -5.23 -1.34 15.31
CA SER A 66 -4.06 -2.21 15.21
C SER A 66 -3.58 -2.26 13.76
N ILE A 67 -2.28 -2.50 13.57
CA ILE A 67 -1.76 -2.96 12.29
C ILE A 67 -2.49 -4.27 11.98
N SER A 68 -3.12 -4.32 10.81
CA SER A 68 -3.96 -5.45 10.42
C SER A 68 -3.19 -6.32 9.43
N ASP A 69 -3.17 -7.61 9.71
CA ASP A 69 -2.69 -8.65 8.79
C ASP A 69 -3.73 -9.00 7.71
N ASP A 70 -4.92 -8.37 7.75
CA ASP A 70 -5.97 -8.63 6.77
C ASP A 70 -5.62 -8.00 5.41
N LEU A 71 -5.91 -8.75 4.35
CA LEU A 71 -5.81 -8.30 2.98
C LEU A 71 -6.86 -7.21 2.68
N PRO A 72 -6.52 -5.96 2.32
CA PRO A 72 -7.50 -4.89 2.31
C PRO A 72 -7.87 -4.39 0.91
N GLY A 73 -9.14 -4.00 0.78
CA GLY A 73 -9.56 -2.89 -0.06
C GLY A 73 -9.92 -1.69 0.82
N CYS A 74 -9.82 -0.47 0.32
CA CYS A 74 -10.24 0.72 1.09
C CYS A 74 -11.74 0.66 1.43
N PRO A 75 -12.15 0.87 2.70
CA PRO A 75 -13.56 0.90 3.06
C PRO A 75 -14.29 2.07 2.37
N PRO A 76 -15.59 1.93 2.07
CA PRO A 76 -16.40 3.03 1.55
C PRO A 76 -16.38 4.24 2.51
N GLY A 77 -15.99 5.41 2.01
CA GLY A 77 -15.89 6.64 2.80
C GLY A 77 -14.67 6.71 3.74
N GLY A 78 -13.83 5.68 3.76
CA GLY A 78 -12.65 5.58 4.59
C GLY A 78 -11.34 5.85 3.85
N VAL A 79 -10.24 5.39 4.46
CA VAL A 79 -8.88 5.49 3.90
C VAL A 79 -8.05 4.27 4.31
N THR A 80 -7.17 3.83 3.42
CA THR A 80 -6.15 2.81 3.70
C THR A 80 -4.78 3.36 3.32
N PHE A 81 -3.78 3.16 4.20
CA PHE A 81 -2.37 3.40 3.92
C PHE A 81 -1.64 2.06 3.90
N CYS A 82 -1.00 1.74 2.77
CA CYS A 82 -0.38 0.44 2.53
C CYS A 82 0.85 0.54 1.62
N ALA A 83 1.65 -0.52 1.59
CA ALA A 83 2.71 -0.74 0.62
C ALA A 83 2.40 -1.98 -0.22
N THR A 84 2.84 -1.98 -1.47
CA THR A 84 2.70 -3.10 -2.40
C THR A 84 4.00 -3.31 -3.15
N ASP A 85 4.47 -4.55 -3.16
CA ASP A 85 5.65 -4.95 -3.92
C ASP A 85 5.25 -5.75 -5.15
N PHE A 86 5.67 -5.28 -6.31
CA PHE A 86 5.44 -5.96 -7.58
C PHE A 86 6.64 -6.85 -7.92
N VAL A 87 6.38 -8.10 -8.29
CA VAL A 87 7.45 -8.98 -8.80
C VAL A 87 7.76 -8.56 -10.25
N PRO A 88 9.04 -8.39 -10.63
CA PRO A 88 9.37 -7.99 -11.99
C PRO A 88 8.88 -8.96 -13.05
N GLY A 89 8.37 -8.40 -14.15
CA GLY A 89 7.77 -9.16 -15.25
C GLY A 89 6.39 -9.73 -14.92
N THR A 90 5.78 -9.34 -13.81
CA THR A 90 4.37 -9.65 -13.50
C THR A 90 3.47 -8.47 -13.82
N GLN A 91 2.18 -8.77 -13.93
CA GLN A 91 1.12 -7.80 -14.23
C GLN A 91 -0.04 -8.03 -13.27
N THR A 92 -0.76 -6.96 -12.95
CA THR A 92 -2.02 -7.06 -12.20
C THR A 92 -3.21 -7.14 -13.15
N PRO A 93 -4.36 -7.68 -12.73
CA PRO A 93 -5.57 -7.58 -13.53
C PRO A 93 -5.99 -6.12 -13.68
N MET A 94 -6.31 -5.70 -14.90
CA MET A 94 -6.96 -4.41 -15.16
C MET A 94 -8.21 -4.28 -14.28
N ARG A 95 -8.23 -3.26 -13.41
CA ARG A 95 -9.32 -3.06 -12.45
C ARG A 95 -9.62 -1.59 -12.22
N ARG A 96 -10.88 -1.34 -11.88
CA ARG A 96 -11.36 -0.05 -11.41
C ARG A 96 -11.86 -0.17 -9.99
N THR A 97 -11.34 0.69 -9.12
CA THR A 97 -11.83 0.83 -7.73
C THR A 97 -12.29 2.27 -7.55
N LEU A 98 -13.45 2.50 -6.94
CA LEU A 98 -14.03 3.83 -6.76
C LEU A 98 -13.41 4.58 -5.58
N ILE A 99 -12.09 4.75 -5.64
CA ILE A 99 -11.26 5.41 -4.64
C ILE A 99 -10.27 6.35 -5.31
N MET A 100 -9.71 7.28 -4.53
CA MET A 100 -8.60 8.12 -4.97
C MET A 100 -7.32 7.61 -4.32
N ASP A 101 -6.36 7.21 -5.14
CA ASP A 101 -5.07 6.71 -4.67
C ASP A 101 -4.00 7.81 -4.80
N TYR A 102 -3.19 7.96 -3.75
CA TYR A 102 -1.96 8.75 -3.77
C TYR A 102 -0.81 7.78 -3.60
N CYS A 103 -0.01 7.58 -4.65
CA CYS A 103 1.04 6.57 -4.64
C CYS A 103 2.41 7.24 -4.84
N VAL A 104 3.41 6.66 -4.20
CA VAL A 104 4.82 7.00 -4.41
C VAL A 104 5.55 5.72 -4.78
N ALA A 105 6.29 5.72 -5.87
CA ALA A 105 7.17 4.61 -6.21
C ALA A 105 8.39 4.65 -5.28
N MET A 106 8.43 3.75 -4.30
CA MET A 106 9.47 3.77 -3.26
C MET A 106 10.79 3.15 -3.73
N SER A 107 10.75 2.12 -4.57
CA SER A 107 11.95 1.48 -5.13
C SER A 107 11.65 0.80 -6.45
N GLY A 108 12.55 0.99 -7.42
CA GLY A 108 12.38 0.46 -8.78
C GLY A 108 11.28 1.17 -9.59
N ASP A 109 10.97 0.59 -10.75
CA ASP A 109 10.08 1.19 -11.75
C ASP A 109 8.89 0.27 -12.04
N ILE A 110 7.72 0.87 -12.29
CA ILE A 110 6.51 0.18 -12.76
C ILE A 110 5.97 0.84 -14.04
N VAL A 111 5.16 0.10 -14.79
CA VAL A 111 4.37 0.66 -15.89
C VAL A 111 2.93 0.76 -15.42
N LEU A 112 2.38 1.98 -15.40
CA LEU A 112 0.96 2.23 -15.17
C LEU A 112 0.25 2.24 -16.53
N ALA A 113 -0.64 1.28 -16.75
CA ALA A 113 -1.41 1.16 -17.98
C ALA A 113 -2.89 1.48 -17.74
N LEU A 114 -3.50 2.25 -18.64
CA LEU A 114 -4.92 2.59 -18.62
C LEU A 114 -5.70 1.81 -19.69
N ASP A 115 -7.00 1.70 -19.52
CA ASP A 115 -7.88 1.03 -20.49
C ASP A 115 -8.06 1.78 -21.82
N SER A 116 -7.60 3.04 -21.89
CA SER A 116 -7.43 3.77 -23.16
C SER A 116 -6.29 3.23 -24.04
N GLY A 117 -5.42 2.37 -23.48
CA GLY A 117 -4.19 1.91 -24.10
C GLY A 117 -2.99 2.85 -23.86
N GLU A 118 -3.17 3.94 -23.09
CA GLU A 118 -2.06 4.79 -22.66
C GLU A 118 -1.25 4.12 -21.54
N GLU A 119 0.07 4.26 -21.62
CA GLU A 119 1.00 3.74 -20.62
C GLU A 119 2.02 4.81 -20.22
N LYS A 120 2.42 4.80 -18.94
CA LYS A 120 3.53 5.60 -18.44
C LYS A 120 4.42 4.76 -17.52
N VAL A 121 5.74 4.93 -17.68
CA VAL A 121 6.71 4.42 -16.70
C VAL A 121 6.72 5.36 -15.51
N ILE A 122 6.43 4.82 -14.32
CA ILE A 122 6.53 5.49 -13.03
C ILE A 122 7.82 5.01 -12.38
N ARG A 123 8.77 5.93 -12.18
CA ARG A 123 10.11 5.62 -11.68
C ARG A 123 10.21 5.81 -10.18
N GLU A 124 11.26 5.24 -9.58
CA GLU A 124 11.60 5.50 -8.19
C GLU A 124 11.57 7.01 -7.85
N GLY A 125 10.80 7.37 -6.82
CA GLY A 125 10.57 8.75 -6.39
C GLY A 125 9.40 9.46 -7.08
N ASP A 126 8.86 8.93 -8.17
CA ASP A 126 7.69 9.51 -8.83
C ASP A 126 6.42 9.37 -7.98
N ILE A 127 5.53 10.35 -8.12
CA ILE A 127 4.27 10.46 -7.38
C ILE A 127 3.12 10.39 -8.38
N THR A 128 2.10 9.59 -8.09
CA THR A 128 0.89 9.50 -8.90
C THR A 128 -0.36 9.81 -8.06
N VAL A 129 -1.34 10.44 -8.70
CA VAL A 129 -2.69 10.63 -8.16
C VAL A 129 -3.65 9.92 -9.10
N GLN A 130 -4.34 8.91 -8.60
CA GLN A 130 -5.21 8.07 -9.41
C GLN A 130 -6.67 8.25 -8.98
N GLN A 131 -7.50 8.83 -9.84
CA GLN A 131 -8.85 9.25 -9.49
C GLN A 131 -9.91 8.22 -9.90
N GLY A 132 -9.81 7.00 -9.36
CA GLY A 132 -10.79 5.93 -9.60
C GLY A 132 -10.89 5.49 -11.06
N VAL A 133 -9.77 5.53 -11.78
CA VAL A 133 -9.64 5.08 -13.18
C VAL A 133 -9.39 3.58 -13.24
N ASN A 134 -9.71 2.99 -14.39
CA ASN A 134 -9.36 1.61 -14.68
C ASN A 134 -7.87 1.52 -15.02
N HIS A 135 -7.14 0.69 -14.31
CA HIS A 135 -5.68 0.64 -14.41
C HIS A 135 -5.12 -0.76 -14.10
N MET A 136 -3.87 -0.96 -14.49
CA MET A 136 -3.02 -2.12 -14.17
C MET A 136 -1.65 -1.65 -13.69
#